data_AF-A0A6P9ERT1-F1
#
_entry.id   AF-A0A6P9ERT1-F1
#
_cell.length_a   1.000
_cell.length_b   1.000
_cell.length_c   1.000
_cell.angle_alpha   90.00
_cell.angle_beta   90.00
_cell.angle_gamma   90.00
#
_symmetry.space_group_name_H-M   'P 1'
#
loop_
_entity.id
_entity.type
_entity.pdbx_description
1 polymer ?
#
loop_
_entity_poly.entity_id
_entity_poly.type
_entity_poly.pdbx_seq_one_letter_code
_entity_poly.pdbx_strand_id
1 'polypeptide(L)'
;MNVMLKDGKLCVTSIFSTHNHGLSPRKSRFFKCNREANEFVRRVLDNNDEAGIRMNKSFHALVTEAGGFENVPFGEKDCHNYIDKAQHLRLGKGGAQVLFEYFKRMQYKNDRFFSLMELDDDDRLKSVFWADARSRGAYNYFGDVVTFDTAYLTNKYGMPLLQINIAQ
;
A
#
# COMPACT_ATOMS: atom_id res chain seq x y z
N MET A 1 26.50 -20.66 3.16
CA MET A 1 26.84 -19.97 4.43
C MET A 1 26.29 -20.81 5.55
N ASN A 2 27.08 -21.07 6.59
CA ASN A 2 26.64 -21.79 7.77
C ASN A 2 26.50 -20.80 8.93
N VAL A 3 25.43 -20.95 9.71
CA VAL A 3 25.13 -20.13 10.88
C VAL A 3 24.85 -21.06 12.05
N MET A 4 25.42 -20.75 13.22
CA MET A 4 25.17 -21.47 14.47
C MET A 4 24.74 -20.49 15.55
N LEU A 5 23.88 -20.93 16.47
CA LEU A 5 23.51 -20.17 17.65
C LEU A 5 24.53 -20.46 18.77
N LYS A 6 25.23 -19.43 19.25
CA LYS A 6 26.22 -19.53 20.34
C LYS A 6 25.95 -18.44 21.37
N ASP A 7 25.76 -18.83 22.63
CA ASP A 7 25.43 -17.92 23.74
C ASP A 7 24.25 -16.98 23.45
N GLY A 8 23.21 -17.51 22.79
CA GLY A 8 22.03 -16.74 22.40
C GLY A 8 22.22 -15.81 21.20
N LYS A 9 23.38 -15.82 20.54
CA LYS A 9 23.68 -15.00 19.35
C LYS A 9 23.87 -15.86 18.11
N LEU A 10 23.35 -15.41 16.97
CA LEU A 10 23.61 -16.04 15.68
C LEU A 10 25.03 -15.68 15.23
N CYS A 11 25.90 -16.69 15.11
CA CYS A 11 27.26 -16.58 14.62
C CYS A 11 27.39 -17.21 13.24
N VAL A 12 27.90 -16.46 12.27
CA VAL A 12 28.28 -17.01 10.97
C VAL A 12 29.57 -17.80 11.13
N THR A 13 29.55 -19.08 10.79
CA THR A 13 30.67 -20.01 11.05
C THR A 13 31.45 -20.33 9.79
N SER A 14 30.82 -20.27 8.63
CA SER A 14 31.52 -20.36 7.35
C SER A 14 30.77 -19.63 6.23
N ILE A 15 31.55 -19.02 5.34
CA ILE A 15 31.08 -18.41 4.10
C ILE A 15 31.82 -19.10 2.96
N PHE A 16 31.07 -19.61 1.98
CA PHE A 16 31.62 -20.18 0.76
C PHE A 16 31.38 -19.16 -0.34
N SER A 17 32.45 -18.51 -0.80
CA SER A 17 32.39 -17.46 -1.83
C SER A 17 32.65 -17.99 -3.24
N THR A 18 32.80 -19.30 -3.41
CA THR A 18 33.06 -19.95 -4.69
C THR A 18 31.75 -20.15 -5.45
N HIS A 19 31.70 -19.64 -6.67
CA HIS A 19 30.55 -19.80 -7.56
C HIS A 19 30.92 -20.70 -8.74
N ASN A 20 29.97 -21.49 -9.23
CA ASN A 20 30.11 -22.29 -10.44
C ASN A 20 29.81 -21.51 -11.74
N HIS A 21 29.61 -20.19 -11.62
CA HIS A 21 29.36 -19.27 -12.74
C HIS A 21 29.94 -17.89 -12.42
N GLY A 22 30.14 -17.07 -13.46
CA GLY A 22 30.48 -15.66 -13.27
C GLY A 22 29.37 -14.90 -12.56
N LEU A 23 29.72 -13.98 -11.67
CA LEU A 23 28.76 -13.09 -11.03
C LEU A 23 28.37 -11.96 -11.99
N SER A 24 27.13 -11.48 -11.87
CA SER A 24 26.64 -10.35 -12.66
C SER A 24 26.04 -9.26 -11.74
N PRO A 25 26.86 -8.56 -10.94
CA PRO A 25 26.37 -7.54 -9.99
C PRO A 25 25.56 -6.44 -10.67
N ARG A 26 25.87 -6.09 -11.92
CA ARG A 26 25.11 -5.10 -12.72
C ARG A 26 23.66 -5.54 -13.02
N LYS A 27 23.35 -6.82 -12.93
CA LYS A 27 21.98 -7.35 -13.09
C LYS A 27 21.22 -7.44 -11.76
N SER A 28 21.86 -7.09 -10.63
CA SER A 28 21.25 -7.15 -9.30
C SER A 28 19.95 -6.35 -9.20
N ARG A 29 19.85 -5.21 -9.91
CA ARG A 29 18.66 -4.35 -9.99
C ARG A 29 17.39 -5.05 -10.50
N PHE A 30 17.54 -6.16 -11.22
CA PHE A 30 16.38 -6.92 -11.67
C PHE A 30 15.77 -7.78 -10.56
N PHE A 31 16.50 -8.01 -9.46
CA PHE A 31 16.00 -8.75 -8.31
C PHE A 31 15.29 -7.80 -7.34
N LYS A 32 14.03 -8.13 -7.01
CA LYS A 32 13.17 -7.30 -6.15
C LYS A 32 13.81 -6.92 -4.80
N CYS A 33 14.58 -7.82 -4.19
CA CYS A 33 15.27 -7.58 -2.92
C CYS A 33 16.36 -6.50 -2.98
N ASN A 34 16.87 -6.19 -4.18
CA ASN A 34 17.87 -5.16 -4.40
C ASN A 34 17.25 -3.86 -4.94
N ARG A 35 15.93 -3.84 -5.18
CA ARG A 35 15.23 -2.65 -5.66
C ARG A 35 14.77 -1.82 -4.48
N GLU A 36 15.40 -0.68 -4.30
CA GLU A 36 15.01 0.24 -3.25
C GLU A 36 15.10 1.69 -3.75
N ALA A 37 14.00 2.43 -3.61
CA ALA A 37 14.03 3.88 -3.67
C ALA A 37 14.50 4.39 -2.30
N ASN A 38 15.67 5.04 -2.28
CA ASN A 38 16.18 5.70 -1.07
C ASN A 38 15.32 6.93 -0.72
N GLU A 39 15.58 7.54 0.44
CA GLU A 39 14.77 8.68 0.92
C GLU A 39 14.85 9.90 -0.01
N PHE A 40 16.01 10.16 -0.61
CA PHE A 40 16.17 11.24 -1.58
C PHE A 40 15.24 11.06 -2.78
N VAL A 41 15.24 9.87 -3.38
CA VAL A 41 14.36 9.52 -4.51
C VAL A 41 12.90 9.66 -4.11
N ARG A 42 12.52 9.17 -2.93
CA ARG A 42 11.15 9.28 -2.40
C ARG A 42 10.71 10.74 -2.31
N ARG A 43 11.55 11.61 -1.75
CA ARG A 43 11.29 13.05 -1.64
C ARG A 43 11.11 13.72 -3.01
N VAL A 44 11.94 13.39 -3.98
CA VAL A 44 11.81 13.89 -5.37
C VAL A 44 10.48 13.43 -5.97
N LEU A 45 10.11 12.16 -5.79
CA LEU A 45 8.84 11.63 -6.27
C LEU A 45 7.65 12.34 -5.62
N ASP A 46 7.67 12.56 -4.31
CA ASP A 46 6.60 13.24 -3.57
C ASP A 46 6.41 14.69 -4.04
N ASN A 47 7.51 15.44 -4.18
CA ASN A 47 7.48 16.82 -4.67
C ASN A 47 6.93 16.90 -6.10
N ASN A 48 7.35 15.96 -6.96
CA ASN A 48 6.90 15.93 -8.35
C ASN A 48 5.43 15.55 -8.46
N ASP A 49 4.97 14.61 -7.63
CA ASP A 49 3.55 14.22 -7.55
C ASP A 49 2.68 15.42 -7.11
N GLU A 50 3.13 16.15 -6.08
CA GLU A 50 2.46 17.35 -5.59
C GLU A 50 2.42 18.48 -6.62
N ALA A 51 3.46 18.60 -7.44
CA ALA A 51 3.50 19.51 -8.59
C ALA A 51 2.72 19.00 -9.81
N GLY A 52 2.08 17.83 -9.75
CA GLY A 52 1.32 17.22 -10.84
C GLY A 52 2.16 16.71 -12.01
N ILE A 53 3.46 16.48 -11.80
CA ILE A 53 4.38 15.99 -12.83
C ILE A 53 4.12 14.50 -13.04
N ARG A 54 3.91 14.11 -14.31
CA ARG A 54 3.66 12.72 -14.69
C ARG A 54 4.82 11.82 -14.28
N MET A 55 4.49 10.63 -13.78
CA MET A 55 5.47 9.65 -13.28
C MET A 55 6.57 9.30 -14.29
N ASN A 56 6.24 9.16 -15.57
CA ASN A 56 7.24 8.85 -16.59
C ASN A 56 8.29 9.96 -16.74
N LYS A 57 7.91 11.23 -16.53
CA LYS A 57 8.83 12.38 -16.53
C LYS A 57 9.67 12.41 -15.26
N SER A 58 9.05 12.18 -14.11
CA SER A 58 9.75 12.07 -12.82
C SER A 58 10.80 10.96 -12.84
N PHE A 59 10.44 9.77 -13.33
CA PHE A 59 11.36 8.65 -13.45
C PHE A 59 12.49 8.93 -14.44
N HIS A 60 12.18 9.52 -15.60
CA HIS A 60 13.22 9.88 -16.56
C HIS A 60 14.20 10.92 -15.99
N ALA A 61 13.72 11.89 -15.21
CA ALA A 61 14.59 12.87 -14.55
C ALA A 61 15.57 12.19 -13.57
N LEU A 62 15.08 11.27 -12.74
CA LEU A 62 15.91 10.47 -11.83
C LEU A 62 16.95 9.61 -12.58
N VAL A 63 16.57 9.04 -13.72
CA VAL A 63 17.49 8.29 -14.60
C VAL A 63 18.55 9.19 -15.20
N THR A 64 18.18 10.40 -15.65
CA THR A 64 19.10 11.39 -16.19
C THR A 64 20.09 11.86 -15.11
N GLU A 65 19.61 12.12 -13.90
CA GLU A 65 20.44 12.53 -12.76
C GLU A 65 21.43 11.42 -12.34
N ALA A 66 20.99 10.16 -12.37
CA ALA A 66 21.85 9.00 -12.12
C ALA A 66 22.81 8.70 -13.29
N GLY A 67 22.71 9.41 -14.42
CA GLY A 67 23.57 9.21 -15.59
C GLY A 67 23.28 7.95 -16.39
N GLY A 68 22.07 7.38 -16.29
CA GLY A 68 21.68 6.20 -17.06
C GLY A 68 20.78 5.24 -16.30
N PHE A 69 20.07 4.37 -17.04
CA PHE A 69 19.16 3.39 -16.45
C PHE A 69 19.90 2.36 -15.59
N GLU A 70 21.12 2.01 -15.98
CA GLU A 70 22.00 1.06 -15.31
C GLU A 70 22.42 1.51 -13.90
N ASN A 71 22.35 2.82 -13.62
CA ASN A 71 22.75 3.42 -12.35
C ASN A 71 21.57 3.59 -11.38
N VAL A 72 20.35 3.29 -11.82
CA VAL A 72 19.14 3.34 -10.99
C VAL A 72 18.81 1.94 -10.47
N PRO A 73 18.71 1.73 -9.14
CA PRO A 73 18.45 0.42 -8.54
C PRO A 73 16.97 -0.01 -8.63
N PHE A 74 16.07 0.84 -9.12
CA PHE A 74 14.63 0.61 -9.22
C PHE A 74 14.10 0.91 -10.63
N GLY A 75 12.90 0.42 -10.94
CA GLY A 75 12.21 0.72 -12.19
C GLY A 75 11.05 1.71 -12.01
N GLU A 76 10.51 2.20 -13.12
CA GLU A 76 9.34 3.11 -13.12
C GLU A 76 8.13 2.53 -12.37
N LYS A 77 7.93 1.22 -12.47
CA LYS A 77 6.85 0.52 -11.75
C LYS A 77 7.03 0.61 -10.23
N ASP A 78 8.27 0.63 -9.75
CA ASP A 78 8.54 0.77 -8.32
C ASP A 78 8.21 2.19 -7.84
N CYS A 79 8.48 3.21 -8.66
CA CYS A 79 8.06 4.60 -8.41
C CYS A 79 6.53 4.76 -8.41
N HIS A 80 5.85 4.15 -9.39
CA HIS A 80 4.37 4.10 -9.41
C HIS A 80 3.82 3.45 -8.15
N ASN A 81 4.35 2.28 -7.77
CA ASN A 81 3.92 1.59 -6.56
C ASN A 81 4.20 2.41 -5.28
N TYR A 82 5.27 3.20 -5.27
CA TYR A 82 5.58 4.10 -4.17
C TYR A 82 4.56 5.24 -4.07
N ILE A 83 4.33 5.97 -5.17
CA ILE A 83 3.37 7.10 -5.18
C ILE A 83 1.95 6.62 -4.95
N ASP A 84 1.53 5.50 -5.53
CA ASP A 84 0.22 4.91 -5.24
C ASP A 84 0.05 4.61 -3.75
N LYS A 85 1.08 4.04 -3.11
CA LYS A 85 1.09 3.87 -1.65
C LYS A 85 1.07 5.20 -0.90
N ALA A 86 1.88 6.17 -1.32
CA ALA A 86 1.99 7.46 -0.67
C ALA A 86 0.68 8.25 -0.79
N GLN A 87 0.01 8.23 -1.93
CA GLN A 87 -1.31 8.82 -2.18
C GLN A 87 -2.41 8.15 -1.36
N HIS A 88 -2.40 6.82 -1.25
CA HIS A 88 -3.35 6.11 -0.38
C HIS A 88 -3.10 6.40 1.11
N LEU A 89 -1.85 6.56 1.54
CA LEU A 89 -1.54 7.02 2.90
C LEU A 89 -1.88 8.52 3.07
N ARG A 90 -1.78 9.31 2.00
CA ARG A 90 -2.26 10.69 1.87
C ARG A 90 -3.75 10.75 1.53
N LEU A 91 -4.58 9.80 1.98
CA LEU A 91 -6.03 9.99 2.09
C LEU A 91 -6.35 11.10 3.13
N GLY A 92 -5.85 12.30 2.86
CA GLY A 92 -6.24 13.57 3.42
C GLY A 92 -7.01 14.39 2.39
N LYS A 93 -7.59 15.50 2.86
CA LYS A 93 -8.30 16.58 2.13
C LYS A 93 -8.63 16.30 0.66
N GLY A 94 -9.54 15.36 0.41
CA GLY A 94 -10.04 15.07 -0.94
C GLY A 94 -10.61 13.66 -1.06
N GLY A 95 -9.82 12.62 -0.76
CA GLY A 95 -10.28 11.24 -0.85
C GLY A 95 -11.39 10.90 0.15
N ALA A 96 -11.24 11.37 1.40
CA ALA A 96 -12.28 11.26 2.41
C ALA A 96 -13.54 12.05 2.03
N GLN A 97 -13.38 13.22 1.41
CA GLN A 97 -14.50 14.07 1.01
C GLN A 97 -15.28 13.46 -0.16
N VAL A 98 -14.60 12.88 -1.15
CA VAL A 98 -15.24 12.16 -2.27
C VAL A 98 -16.00 10.94 -1.76
N LEU A 99 -15.43 10.18 -0.83
CA LEU A 99 -16.11 9.03 -0.22
C LEU A 99 -17.33 9.46 0.61
N PHE A 100 -17.20 10.56 1.36
CA PHE A 100 -18.30 11.15 2.11
C PHE A 100 -19.44 11.62 1.20
N GLU A 101 -19.14 12.30 0.09
CA GLU A 101 -20.13 12.72 -0.91
C GLU A 101 -20.82 11.53 -1.58
N TYR A 102 -20.07 10.47 -1.88
CA TYR A 102 -20.64 9.22 -2.38
C TYR A 102 -21.65 8.63 -1.40
N PHE A 103 -21.30 8.50 -0.12
CA PHE A 103 -22.20 7.95 0.88
C PHE A 103 -23.42 8.83 1.14
N LYS A 104 -23.26 10.16 1.17
CA LYS A 104 -24.40 11.08 1.22
C LYS A 104 -25.35 10.87 0.06
N ARG A 105 -24.83 10.70 -1.16
CA ARG A 105 -25.64 10.42 -2.35
C ARG A 105 -26.36 9.07 -2.25
N MET A 106 -25.70 8.05 -1.70
CA MET A 106 -26.30 6.73 -1.51
C MET A 106 -27.42 6.74 -0.46
N GLN A 107 -27.22 7.43 0.68
CA GLN A 107 -28.27 7.65 1.68
C GLN A 107 -29.45 8.45 1.12
N TYR A 108 -29.18 9.49 0.33
CA TYR A 108 -30.25 10.28 -0.32
C TYR A 108 -31.10 9.44 -1.28
N LYS A 109 -30.46 8.53 -2.03
CA LYS A 109 -31.16 7.67 -3.01
C LYS A 109 -31.90 6.51 -2.36
N ASN A 110 -31.48 6.08 -1.16
CA ASN A 110 -32.00 4.91 -0.50
C ASN A 110 -31.93 5.09 1.02
N ASP A 111 -33.08 5.29 1.64
CA ASP A 111 -33.25 5.46 3.08
C ASP A 111 -32.81 4.23 3.90
N ARG A 112 -32.73 3.06 3.26
CA ARG A 112 -32.21 1.84 3.86
C ARG A 112 -30.70 1.66 3.70
N PHE A 113 -30.00 2.58 3.02
CA PHE A 113 -28.54 2.63 3.02
C PHE A 113 -28.04 3.32 4.30
N PHE A 114 -26.97 2.81 4.89
CA PHE A 114 -26.36 3.39 6.09
C PHE A 114 -24.86 3.49 5.97
N SER A 115 -24.30 4.56 6.51
CA SER A 115 -22.86 4.75 6.60
C SER A 115 -22.48 5.60 7.80
N LEU A 116 -21.32 5.31 8.36
CA LEU A 116 -20.65 6.05 9.42
C LEU A 116 -19.19 6.22 8.99
N MET A 117 -18.66 7.43 9.13
CA MET A 117 -17.30 7.76 8.72
C MET A 117 -16.69 8.66 9.79
N GLU A 118 -15.50 8.29 10.26
CA GLU A 118 -14.74 9.06 11.24
C GLU A 118 -13.46 9.56 10.60
N LEU A 119 -13.14 10.83 10.86
CA LEU A 119 -11.86 11.45 10.51
C LEU A 119 -11.02 11.62 11.78
N ASP A 120 -9.70 11.68 11.63
CA ASP A 120 -8.79 12.08 12.69
C ASP A 120 -8.66 13.62 12.77
N ASP A 121 -7.84 14.10 13.70
CA ASP A 121 -7.61 15.53 13.95
C ASP A 121 -6.95 16.26 12.76
N ASP A 122 -6.40 15.51 11.79
CA ASP A 122 -5.76 16.02 10.57
C ASP A 122 -6.69 15.94 9.34
N ASP A 123 -8.00 15.74 9.53
CA ASP A 123 -9.01 15.51 8.48
C ASP A 123 -8.72 14.27 7.60
N ARG A 124 -8.01 13.27 8.12
CA ARG A 124 -7.71 12.02 7.40
C ARG A 124 -8.70 10.93 7.79
N LEU A 125 -8.98 10.03 6.85
CA LEU A 125 -9.91 8.93 7.10
C LEU A 125 -9.38 7.98 8.18
N LYS A 126 -10.07 7.94 9.33
CA LYS A 126 -9.75 7.08 10.47
C LYS A 126 -10.48 5.74 10.40
N SER A 127 -11.80 5.78 10.19
CA SER A 127 -12.64 4.59 10.12
C SER A 127 -13.85 4.81 9.20
N VAL A 128 -14.33 3.72 8.60
CA VAL A 128 -15.52 3.75 7.75
C VAL A 128 -16.33 2.47 7.93
N PHE A 129 -17.64 2.64 8.11
CA PHE A 129 -18.62 1.57 8.15
C PHE A 129 -19.75 1.91 7.19
N TRP A 130 -20.24 0.93 6.43
CA TRP A 130 -21.43 1.10 5.61
C TRP A 130 -22.16 -0.23 5.42
N ALA A 131 -23.47 -0.13 5.19
CA ALA A 131 -24.32 -1.27 4.88
C ALA A 131 -25.41 -0.83 3.90
N ASP A 132 -25.52 -1.52 2.77
CA ASP A 132 -26.61 -1.29 1.82
C ASP A 132 -27.94 -1.91 2.29
N ALA A 133 -29.01 -1.52 1.60
CA ALA A 133 -30.36 -1.97 1.91
C ALA A 133 -30.55 -3.49 1.84
N ARG A 134 -29.82 -4.17 0.95
CA ARG A 134 -29.89 -5.62 0.79
C ARG A 134 -29.23 -6.32 1.96
N SER A 135 -28.04 -5.86 2.36
CA SER A 135 -27.36 -6.38 3.54
C SER A 135 -28.20 -6.15 4.80
N ARG A 136 -28.74 -4.96 5.01
CA ARG A 136 -29.62 -4.69 6.17
C ARG A 136 -30.91 -5.52 6.14
N GLY A 137 -31.49 -5.74 4.96
CA GLY A 137 -32.66 -6.60 4.80
C GLY A 137 -32.34 -8.08 5.08
N ALA A 138 -31.19 -8.56 4.61
CA ALA A 138 -30.72 -9.91 4.89
C ALA A 138 -30.47 -10.10 6.39
N TYR A 139 -29.82 -9.15 7.07
CA TYR A 139 -29.64 -9.21 8.53
C TYR A 139 -30.98 -9.31 9.27
N ASN A 140 -31.97 -8.47 8.92
CA ASN A 140 -33.30 -8.52 9.53
C ASN A 140 -34.03 -9.85 9.30
N TYR A 141 -33.74 -10.55 8.20
CA TYR A 141 -34.40 -11.80 7.84
C TYR A 141 -33.71 -13.04 8.44
N PHE A 142 -32.38 -13.09 8.41
CA PHE A 142 -31.59 -14.24 8.86
C PHE A 142 -31.13 -14.14 10.32
N GLY A 143 -31.25 -12.97 10.95
CA GLY A 143 -31.23 -12.79 12.39
C GLY A 143 -29.86 -12.78 13.07
N ASP A 144 -28.93 -13.69 12.77
CA ASP A 144 -27.92 -14.00 13.80
C ASP A 144 -26.48 -14.22 13.33
N VAL A 145 -26.17 -14.08 12.03
CA VAL A 145 -24.81 -14.41 11.53
C VAL A 145 -24.19 -13.25 10.75
N VAL A 146 -23.34 -12.52 11.46
CA VAL A 146 -22.36 -11.59 10.89
C VAL A 146 -21.03 -12.32 10.84
N THR A 147 -20.55 -12.69 9.65
CA THR A 147 -19.21 -13.27 9.51
C THR A 147 -18.20 -12.17 9.19
N PHE A 148 -17.16 -12.11 10.01
CA PHE A 148 -16.02 -11.25 9.78
C PHE A 148 -15.02 -12.03 8.95
N ASP A 149 -14.77 -11.57 7.72
CA ASP A 149 -13.63 -12.07 6.97
C ASP A 149 -12.35 -11.47 7.55
N THR A 150 -11.70 -12.20 8.44
CA THR A 150 -10.42 -11.80 9.06
C THR A 150 -9.22 -12.11 8.17
N ALA A 151 -9.40 -12.61 6.94
CA ALA A 151 -8.28 -12.81 6.01
C ALA A 151 -7.57 -11.49 5.65
N TYR A 152 -8.17 -10.35 5.99
CA TYR A 152 -7.63 -9.01 5.77
C TYR A 152 -6.83 -8.40 6.95
N LEU A 153 -6.50 -9.18 7.99
CA LEU A 153 -5.61 -8.73 9.08
C LEU A 153 -4.16 -8.44 8.63
N THR A 154 -3.83 -8.65 7.36
CA THR A 154 -2.54 -8.28 6.74
C THR A 154 -2.73 -7.29 5.60
N ASN A 155 -3.46 -6.20 5.85
CA ASN A 155 -3.36 -5.07 4.95
C ASN A 155 -1.94 -4.47 5.05
N LYS A 156 -1.17 -4.45 3.95
CA LYS A 156 0.19 -3.84 3.88
C LYS A 156 0.22 -2.34 4.21
N TYR A 157 -0.96 -1.74 4.41
CA TYR A 157 -1.19 -0.33 4.69
C TYR A 157 -1.48 -0.04 6.18
N GLY A 158 -1.45 -1.04 7.07
CA GLY A 158 -1.65 -0.84 8.51
C GLY A 158 -3.07 -0.44 8.93
N MET A 159 -4.01 -0.34 7.98
CA MET A 159 -5.43 -0.12 8.24
C MET A 159 -6.17 -1.46 8.31
N PRO A 160 -6.76 -1.83 9.46
CA PRO A 160 -7.61 -3.01 9.54
C PRO A 160 -8.87 -2.75 8.72
N LEU A 161 -9.00 -3.41 7.58
CA LEU A 161 -10.26 -3.47 6.85
C LEU A 161 -11.04 -4.69 7.36
N LEU A 162 -12.25 -4.44 7.83
CA LEU A 162 -13.16 -5.48 8.29
C LEU A 162 -14.28 -5.60 7.26
N GLN A 163 -14.21 -6.64 6.42
CA GLN A 163 -15.34 -6.97 5.55
C GLN A 163 -16.36 -7.76 6.37
N ILE A 164 -17.56 -7.20 6.49
CA ILE A 164 -18.70 -7.86 7.11
C ILE A 164 -19.50 -8.55 6.01
N ASN A 165 -19.50 -9.88 6.03
CA ASN A 165 -20.36 -10.68 5.18
C ASN A 165 -21.57 -11.14 6.00
N ILE A 166 -22.74 -11.16 5.37
CA ILE A 166 -23.95 -11.74 5.94
C ILE A 166 -24.06 -13.12 5.32
N ALA A 167 -23.87 -14.16 6.14
CA ALA A 167 -23.95 -15.53 5.67
C ALA A 167 -25.39 -15.85 5.22
N GLN A 168 -25.53 -16.50 4.06
CA GLN A 168 -26.76 -17.14 3.58
C GLN A 168 -26.83 -18.58 4.06
#